data_AF-A0ABD3BM09-F1
#
_entry.id   AF-A0ABD3BM09-F1
#
_cell.length_a   1.000
_cell.length_b   1.000
_cell.length_c   1.000
_cell.angle_alpha   90.00
_cell.angle_beta   90.00
_cell.angle_gamma   90.00
#
_symmetry.space_group_name_H-M   'P 1'
#
loop_
_entity.id
_entity.type
_entity.pdbx_description
1 polymer ?
#
loop_
_entity_poly.entity_id
_entity_poly.type
_entity_poly.pdbx_seq_one_letter_code
_entity_poly.pdbx_strand_id
1 'polypeptide(L)'
;MALRKSIVNQTNISLSLAKHVISTESKDDDSNLVFSPLSIHVVLGLIAAGSGGSTGDQLLRYLNSRSAQDLRSQASQLVTQLFADGAPLGGPRLSFACKSY
;
A
#
# COMPACT_ATOMS: atom_id res chain seq x y z
N MET A 1 10.84 -16.80 -4.51
CA MET A 1 9.53 -17.02 -5.18
C MET A 1 8.36 -16.33 -4.47
N ALA A 2 8.28 -16.31 -3.13
CA ALA A 2 7.18 -15.67 -2.39
C ALA A 2 7.07 -14.13 -2.60
N LEU A 3 8.20 -13.41 -2.59
CA LEU A 3 8.20 -11.95 -2.72
C LEU A 3 7.67 -11.47 -4.09
N ARG A 4 8.12 -12.06 -5.20
CA ARG A 4 7.61 -11.70 -6.54
C ARG A 4 6.11 -11.94 -6.66
N LYS A 5 5.59 -13.02 -6.07
CA LYS A 5 4.15 -13.30 -6.03
C LYS A 5 3.39 -12.25 -5.19
N SER A 6 3.96 -11.83 -4.05
CA SER A 6 3.39 -10.75 -3.24
C SER A 6 3.33 -9.44 -4.02
N ILE A 7 4.42 -9.06 -4.69
CA ILE A 7 4.50 -7.84 -5.52
C ILE A 7 3.44 -7.88 -6.62
N VAL A 8 3.33 -8.97 -7.39
CA VAL A 8 2.31 -9.10 -8.44
C VAL A 8 0.91 -8.95 -7.87
N ASN A 9 0.66 -9.51 -6.70
CA ASN A 9 -0.65 -9.42 -6.06
C ASN A 9 -0.97 -7.98 -5.56
N GLN A 10 0.01 -7.31 -4.94
CA GLN A 10 -0.11 -5.91 -4.54
C GLN A 10 -0.36 -4.99 -5.74
N THR A 11 0.32 -5.22 -6.86
CA THR A 11 0.09 -4.48 -8.12
C THR A 11 -1.32 -4.70 -8.67
N ASN A 12 -1.85 -5.92 -8.58
CA ASN A 12 -3.22 -6.20 -9.03
C ASN A 12 -4.26 -5.47 -8.16
N ILE A 13 -4.12 -5.53 -6.83
CA ILE A 13 -4.96 -4.77 -5.89
C ILE A 13 -4.87 -3.27 -6.18
N SER A 14 -3.65 -2.76 -6.37
CA SER A 14 -3.38 -1.37 -6.74
C SER A 14 -4.12 -0.96 -8.01
N LEU A 15 -4.10 -1.79 -9.06
CA LEU A 15 -4.73 -1.48 -10.34
C LEU A 15 -6.26 -1.54 -10.23
N SER A 16 -6.80 -2.47 -9.43
CA SER A 16 -8.22 -2.52 -9.11
C SER A 16 -8.68 -1.28 -8.33
N LEU A 17 -7.89 -0.83 -7.37
CA LEU A 17 -8.14 0.41 -6.63
C LEU A 17 -8.04 1.64 -7.56
N ALA A 18 -7.02 1.69 -8.41
CA ALA A 18 -6.86 2.75 -9.42
C ALA A 18 -8.12 2.88 -10.27
N LYS A 19 -8.60 1.75 -10.81
CA LYS A 19 -9.80 1.69 -11.62
C LYS A 19 -11.01 2.24 -10.86
N HIS A 20 -11.17 1.85 -9.59
CA HIS A 20 -12.29 2.31 -8.76
C HIS A 20 -12.22 3.80 -8.47
N VAL A 21 -11.05 4.33 -8.10
CA VAL A 21 -10.84 5.75 -7.83
C VAL A 21 -11.07 6.56 -9.10
N ILE A 22 -10.48 6.15 -10.23
CA ILE A 22 -10.69 6.80 -11.53
C ILE A 22 -12.20 6.86 -11.83
N SER A 23 -12.89 5.71 -11.83
CA SER A 23 -14.33 5.69 -12.15
C SER A 23 -15.24 6.47 -11.19
N THR A 24 -14.77 6.79 -9.98
CA THR A 24 -15.57 7.51 -8.96
C THR A 24 -15.26 9.01 -8.93
N GLU A 25 -13.98 9.36 -9.10
CA GLU A 25 -13.49 10.73 -8.92
C GLU A 25 -13.28 11.49 -10.23
N SER A 26 -13.07 10.80 -11.37
CA SER A 26 -13.00 11.46 -12.68
C SER A 26 -14.40 11.77 -13.20
N LYS A 27 -15.04 12.79 -12.61
CA LYS A 27 -16.33 13.32 -13.08
C LYS A 27 -16.20 14.16 -14.35
N ASP A 28 -15.01 14.72 -14.57
CA ASP A 28 -14.61 15.41 -15.80
C ASP A 28 -13.51 14.58 -16.49
N ASP A 29 -13.67 14.36 -17.80
CA ASP A 29 -12.76 13.56 -18.65
C ASP A 29 -11.31 14.13 -18.69
N ASP A 30 -11.10 15.36 -18.22
CA ASP A 30 -9.80 16.07 -18.26
C ASP A 30 -9.07 16.15 -16.90
N SER A 31 -9.52 15.41 -15.88
CA SER A 31 -8.92 15.45 -14.54
C SER A 31 -7.70 14.52 -14.39
N ASN A 32 -6.56 15.09 -13.98
CA ASN A 32 -5.36 14.30 -13.65
C ASN A 32 -5.50 13.68 -12.26
N LEU A 33 -5.28 12.36 -12.16
CA LEU A 33 -5.29 11.63 -10.89
C LEU A 33 -3.88 11.10 -10.58
N VAL A 34 -3.39 11.40 -9.39
CA VAL A 34 -2.17 10.77 -8.86
C VAL A 34 -2.44 10.23 -7.46
N PHE A 35 -2.02 9.00 -7.20
CA PHE A 35 -2.03 8.42 -5.87
C PHE A 35 -0.89 7.42 -5.74
N SER A 36 -0.53 7.09 -4.49
CA SER A 36 0.50 6.09 -4.20
C SER A 36 -0.17 4.82 -3.66
N PRO A 37 -0.33 3.77 -4.48
CA PRO A 37 -0.95 2.52 -4.05
C PRO A 37 -0.20 1.87 -2.88
N LEU A 38 1.13 1.99 -2.86
CA LEU A 38 1.97 1.50 -1.76
C LEU A 38 1.68 2.24 -0.45
N SER A 39 1.45 3.56 -0.50
CA SER A 39 1.08 4.34 0.69
C SER A 39 -0.27 3.87 1.26
N ILE A 40 -1.26 3.64 0.40
CA ILE A 40 -2.57 3.10 0.80
C ILE A 40 -2.42 1.69 1.39
N HIS A 41 -1.60 0.84 0.77
CA HIS A 41 -1.33 -0.52 1.25
C HIS A 41 -0.71 -0.51 2.66
N VAL A 42 0.22 0.40 2.95
CA VAL A 42 0.81 0.57 4.29
C VAL A 42 -0.25 0.98 5.30
N VAL A 43 -1.10 1.96 4.99
CA VAL A 43 -2.16 2.41 5.89
C VAL A 43 -3.18 1.30 6.16
N LEU A 44 -3.62 0.58 5.13
CA LEU A 44 -4.51 -0.58 5.30
C LEU A 44 -3.86 -1.69 6.14
N GLY A 45 -2.55 -1.91 5.97
CA GLY A 45 -1.79 -2.84 6.80
C GLY A 45 -1.75 -2.44 8.27
N LEU A 46 -1.62 -1.15 8.57
CA LEU A 46 -1.70 -0.62 9.94
C LEU A 46 -3.09 -0.79 10.54
N ILE A 47 -4.16 -0.49 9.77
CA ILE A 47 -5.55 -0.70 10.19
C ILE A 47 -5.81 -2.20 10.44
N ALA A 48 -5.32 -3.08 9.57
CA ALA A 48 -5.42 -4.53 9.74
C ALA A 48 -4.71 -4.99 11.03
N ALA A 49 -3.55 -4.41 11.35
CA ALA A 49 -2.81 -4.74 12.57
C ALA A 49 -3.48 -4.22 13.85
N GLY A 50 -4.22 -3.12 13.78
CA GLY A 50 -4.99 -2.56 14.90
C GLY A 50 -6.43 -3.08 15.01
N SER A 51 -6.90 -3.86 14.03
CA SER A 51 -8.26 -4.42 14.04
C SER A 51 -8.24 -5.89 14.47
N GLY A 52 -9.33 -6.31 15.12
CA GLY A 52 -9.58 -7.70 15.49
C GLY A 52 -10.88 -8.23 14.87
N GLY A 53 -11.10 -9.54 14.99
CA GLY A 53 -12.32 -10.19 14.49
C GLY A 53 -12.51 -10.05 12.99
N SER A 54 -13.77 -9.93 12.56
CA SER A 54 -14.16 -9.96 11.15
C SER A 54 -13.55 -8.83 10.30
N THR A 55 -13.32 -7.65 10.88
CA THR A 55 -12.70 -6.52 10.18
C THR A 55 -11.24 -6.79 9.83
N GLY A 56 -10.48 -7.36 10.77
CA GLY A 56 -9.10 -7.78 10.52
C GLY A 56 -9.03 -8.83 9.42
N ASP A 57 -9.92 -9.82 9.47
CA ASP A 57 -9.98 -10.89 8.47
C ASP A 57 -10.31 -10.37 7.06
N GLN A 58 -11.23 -9.41 6.95
CA GLN A 58 -11.57 -8.78 5.67
C GLN A 58 -10.36 -8.04 5.08
N LEU A 59 -9.64 -7.27 5.90
CA LEU A 59 -8.46 -6.53 5.47
C LEU A 59 -7.31 -7.46 5.09
N LEU A 60 -7.08 -8.54 5.84
CA LEU A 60 -6.09 -9.55 5.52
C LEU A 60 -6.37 -10.22 4.17
N ARG A 61 -7.63 -10.59 3.92
CA ARG A 61 -8.07 -11.17 2.64
C ARG A 61 -7.90 -10.19 1.49
N TYR A 62 -8.28 -8.93 1.69
CA TYR A 62 -8.11 -7.89 0.68
C TYR A 62 -6.64 -7.66 0.33
N LEU A 63 -5.77 -7.60 1.33
CA LEU A 63 -4.32 -7.43 1.16
C LEU A 63 -3.61 -8.74 0.75
N ASN A 64 -4.36 -9.85 0.63
CA ASN A 64 -3.87 -11.21 0.38
C ASN A 64 -2.72 -11.63 1.31
N SER A 65 -2.83 -11.25 2.58
CA SER A 65 -1.88 -11.62 3.63
C SER A 65 -2.46 -12.69 4.55
N ARG A 66 -1.61 -13.53 5.11
CA ARG A 66 -2.01 -14.62 6.00
C ARG A 66 -2.15 -14.17 7.45
N SER A 67 -1.45 -13.11 7.84
CA SER A 67 -1.50 -12.58 9.20
C SER A 67 -1.16 -11.09 9.26
N ALA A 68 -1.56 -10.44 10.35
CA ALA A 68 -1.19 -9.06 10.65
C ALA A 68 0.33 -8.90 10.86
N GLN A 69 1.00 -9.95 11.36
CA GLN A 69 2.45 -9.97 11.51
C GLN A 69 3.17 -9.95 10.16
N ASP A 70 2.65 -10.69 9.17
CA ASP A 70 3.17 -10.67 7.80
C ASP A 70 2.99 -9.30 7.14
N LEU A 71 1.88 -8.61 7.43
CA LEU A 71 1.65 -7.23 6.97
C LEU A 71 2.62 -6.25 7.62
N ARG A 72 2.87 -6.38 8.93
CA ARG A 72 3.81 -5.52 9.65
C ARG A 72 5.24 -5.69 9.13
N SER A 73 5.66 -6.93 8.89
CA SER A 73 6.98 -7.24 8.33
C SER A 73 7.14 -6.66 6.92
N GLN A 74 6.14 -6.87 6.05
CA GLN A 74 6.14 -6.32 4.70
C GLN A 74 6.11 -4.78 4.69
N ALA A 75 5.28 -4.15 5.53
CA ALA A 75 5.23 -2.70 5.65
C ALA A 75 6.57 -2.12 6.13
N SER A 76 7.21 -2.76 7.12
CA SER A 76 8.54 -2.36 7.59
C SER A 76 9.60 -2.45 6.48
N GLN A 77 9.60 -3.54 5.69
CA GLN A 77 10.51 -3.67 4.55
C GLN A 77 10.25 -2.62 3.47
N LEU A 78 8.98 -2.38 3.12
CA LEU A 78 8.60 -1.37 2.13
C LEU A 78 9.00 0.05 2.59
N VAL A 79 8.74 0.41 3.84
CA VAL A 79 9.11 1.74 4.36
C VAL A 79 10.62 1.91 4.40
N THR A 80 11.35 0.89 4.85
CA THR A 80 12.82 0.99 5.00
C THR A 80 13.55 0.98 3.67
N GLN A 81 13.06 0.23 2.67
CA GLN A 81 13.79 0.02 1.41
C GLN A 81 13.27 0.87 0.24
N LEU A 82 11.96 1.14 0.19
CA LEU A 82 11.31 1.79 -0.96
C LEU A 82 10.99 3.26 -0.72
N PHE A 83 10.76 3.66 0.53
CA PHE A 83 10.53 5.06 0.91
C PHE A 83 11.78 5.76 1.48
N ALA A 84 12.94 5.12 1.42
CA ALA A 84 14.21 5.76 1.79
C ALA A 84 14.56 6.89 0.83
N ASP A 85 15.08 8.00 1.36
CA ASP A 85 15.53 9.13 0.56
C ASP A 85 16.77 8.74 -0.26
N GLY A 86 16.65 8.75 -1.59
CA GLY A 86 17.73 8.46 -2.51
C GLY A 86 18.63 9.65 -2.80
N ALA A 87 18.23 10.87 -2.40
CA ALA A 87 18.97 12.10 -2.72
C ALA A 87 20.45 12.08 -2.30
N PRO A 88 20.86 11.52 -1.13
CA PRO A 88 22.28 11.46 -0.74
C PRO A 88 23.16 10.65 -1.69
N LEU A 89 22.57 9.75 -2.48
CA LEU A 89 23.26 8.91 -3.46
C LEU A 89 23.05 9.40 -4.90
N GLY A 90 22.49 10.60 -5.09
CA GLY A 90 22.15 11.16 -6.41
C GLY A 90 20.85 10.59 -7.00
N GLY A 91 20.05 9.86 -6.21
CA GLY A 91 18.76 9.32 -6.62
C GLY A 91 17.58 10.28 -6.38
N PRO A 92 16.34 9.81 -6.62
CA PRO A 92 15.14 10.61 -6.37
C PRO A 92 14.99 10.99 -4.90
N ARG A 93 14.53 12.22 -4.66
CA ARG A 93 14.19 12.68 -3.32
C ARG A 93 12.81 12.15 -2.92
N LEU A 94 12.76 11.38 -1.84
CA LEU A 94 11.52 10.78 -1.33
C LEU A 94 11.27 11.24 0.10
N SER A 95 10.01 11.53 0.41
CA SER A 95 9.55 11.87 1.77
C SER A 95 8.23 11.16 2.02
N PHE A 96 8.16 10.39 3.10
CA PHE A 96 6.97 9.63 3.48
C PHE A 96 6.43 10.15 4.82
N ALA A 97 5.14 10.46 4.87
CA ALA A 97 4.45 10.91 6.07
C ALA A 97 3.34 9.91 6.42
N CYS A 98 3.46 9.27 7.58
CA CYS A 98 2.45 8.37 8.13
C CYS A 98 2.40 8.55 9.65
N LYS A 99 1.19 8.73 10.20
CA LYS A 99 1.00 8.85 11.65
C LYS A 99 0.80 7.46 12.25
N SER A 100 1.70 7.01 13.11
CA SER A 100 1.48 5.84 13.95
C SER A 100 0.69 6.23 15.21
N TYR A 101 -0.37 5.50 15.53
CA TYR A 101 -1.10 5.58 16.79
C TYR A 101 -0.57 4.57 17.80
#